data_AF-A0A0P7X530-F1
#
_entry.id   AF-A0A0P7X530-F1
#
_cell.length_a   1.000
_cell.length_b   1.000
_cell.length_c   1.000
_cell.angle_alpha   90.00
_cell.angle_beta   90.00
_cell.angle_gamma   90.00
#
_symmetry.space_group_name_H-M   'P 1'
#
loop_
_entity.id
_entity.type
_entity.pdbx_description
1 polymer ?
#
loop_
_entity_poly.entity_id
_entity_poly.type
_entity_poly.pdbx_seq_one_letter_code
_entity_poly.pdbx_strand_id
1 'polypeptide(L)'
;MYIRALPFFTDMKKPASFLFITLSILASCQKKGERAPLLFEKINPVESGITFRNDLSYTESVNPYTFRNFYNGAGVGLGDLNNDGLIDIVFSGNQGPNKIYLNEGNFKFKDITDSAGIISQNEWNTGVSLADVNQDGL
;
A
#
# COMPACT_ATOMS: atom_id res chain seq x y z
N MET A 1 40.54 19.46 43.57
CA MET A 1 41.16 18.65 44.63
C MET A 1 40.81 17.19 44.33
N TYR A 2 41.78 16.38 43.90
CA TYR A 2 41.63 14.96 43.59
C TYR A 2 41.75 14.12 44.86
N ILE A 3 40.90 13.11 45.06
CA ILE A 3 41.27 11.85 45.76
C ILE A 3 40.50 10.66 45.12
N ARG A 4 41.23 9.57 44.92
CA ARG A 4 40.87 8.26 44.36
C ARG A 4 41.10 7.21 45.45
N ALA A 5 40.25 6.17 45.58
CA ALA A 5 40.63 4.80 45.99
C ALA A 5 39.42 3.83 45.97
N LEU A 6 39.69 2.58 45.55
CA LEU A 6 38.79 1.42 45.38
C LEU A 6 38.77 0.52 46.67
N PRO A 7 38.29 -0.74 46.65
CA PRO A 7 36.94 -1.19 46.99
C PRO A 7 36.92 -2.16 48.20
N PHE A 8 35.76 -2.51 48.77
CA PHE A 8 35.64 -3.70 49.63
C PHE A 8 34.25 -4.35 49.48
N PHE A 9 34.28 -5.66 49.26
CA PHE A 9 33.16 -6.59 49.07
C PHE A 9 32.84 -7.26 50.41
N THR A 10 31.55 -7.37 50.78
CA THR A 10 30.86 -8.42 51.60
C THR A 10 29.42 -7.89 51.80
N ASP A 11 28.31 -8.63 51.89
CA ASP A 11 28.03 -10.05 52.11
C ASP A 11 26.59 -10.30 51.62
N MET A 12 26.35 -11.35 50.84
CA MET A 12 25.05 -11.62 50.20
C MET A 12 24.23 -12.65 50.99
N LYS A 13 23.32 -12.20 51.86
CA LYS A 13 22.23 -13.04 52.39
C LYS A 13 21.06 -13.02 51.39
N LYS A 14 20.84 -14.17 50.74
CA LYS A 14 19.86 -14.43 49.65
C LYS A 14 18.43 -14.07 50.05
N PRO A 15 17.63 -13.41 49.20
CA PRO A 15 16.18 -13.52 49.28
C PRO A 15 15.67 -14.38 48.12
N ALA A 16 15.13 -15.56 48.44
CA ALA A 16 14.39 -16.43 47.51
C ALA A 16 13.21 -15.73 46.78
N SER A 17 12.89 -14.49 47.18
CA SER A 17 11.88 -13.62 46.58
C SER A 17 12.24 -13.16 45.15
N PHE A 18 13.53 -13.00 44.82
CA PHE A 18 13.94 -12.57 43.47
C PHE A 18 13.75 -13.68 42.41
N LEU A 19 13.77 -14.95 42.85
CA LEU A 19 13.59 -16.13 42.00
C LEU A 19 12.10 -16.35 41.63
N PHE A 20 11.18 -15.93 42.51
CA PHE A 20 9.74 -16.05 42.25
C PHE A 20 9.24 -15.01 41.23
N ILE A 21 9.74 -13.78 41.29
CA ILE A 21 9.35 -12.71 40.35
C ILE A 21 9.87 -13.00 38.94
N THR A 22 11.07 -13.56 38.82
CA THR A 22 11.63 -13.98 37.53
C THR A 22 10.86 -15.14 36.89
N LEU A 23 10.30 -16.05 37.69
CA LEU A 23 9.48 -17.16 37.20
C LEU A 23 8.10 -16.70 36.69
N SER A 24 7.52 -15.66 37.29
CA SER A 24 6.23 -15.09 36.85
C SER A 24 6.32 -14.35 35.51
N ILE A 25 7.48 -13.74 35.19
CA ILE A 25 7.69 -13.03 33.93
C ILE A 25 7.80 -14.02 32.75
N LEU A 26 8.35 -15.22 32.98
CA LEU A 26 8.45 -16.28 31.97
C LEU A 26 7.10 -16.95 31.67
N ALA A 27 6.11 -16.84 32.57
CA ALA A 27 4.78 -17.41 32.38
C ALA A 27 3.80 -16.49 31.63
N SER A 28 4.17 -15.23 31.36
CA SER A 28 3.32 -14.25 30.66
C SER A 28 3.45 -14.32 29.13
N CYS A 29 3.55 -15.53 28.57
CA CYS A 29 3.31 -15.73 27.14
C CYS A 29 1.80 -15.92 26.93
N GLN A 30 1.07 -14.82 26.75
CA GLN A 30 -0.28 -14.92 26.23
C GLN A 30 -0.21 -15.42 24.78
N LYS A 31 -0.83 -16.57 24.49
CA LYS A 31 -1.16 -16.93 23.11
C LYS A 31 -1.97 -15.79 22.53
N LYS A 32 -1.41 -15.12 21.51
CA LYS A 32 -2.07 -14.08 20.71
C LYS A 32 -3.41 -14.68 20.28
N GLY A 33 -4.52 -14.18 20.82
CA GLY A 33 -5.84 -14.76 20.63
C GLY A 33 -6.09 -15.06 19.15
N GLU A 34 -6.63 -16.24 18.86
CA GLU A 34 -6.94 -16.68 17.50
C GLU A 34 -7.87 -15.64 16.87
N ARG A 35 -7.28 -14.77 16.03
CA ARG A 35 -8.05 -13.84 15.22
C ARG A 35 -8.84 -14.67 14.23
N ALA A 36 -10.10 -14.31 14.02
CA ALA A 36 -10.89 -14.87 12.93
C ALA A 36 -10.07 -14.82 11.62
N PRO A 37 -10.20 -15.84 10.75
CA PRO A 37 -9.48 -15.86 9.49
C PRO A 37 -9.78 -14.59 8.70
N LEU A 38 -8.73 -14.01 8.11
CA LEU A 38 -8.88 -12.82 7.28
C LEU A 38 -9.65 -13.21 6.01
N LEU A 39 -10.63 -12.39 5.63
CA LEU A 39 -11.34 -12.54 4.36
C LEU A 39 -10.52 -12.04 3.17
N PHE A 40 -9.51 -11.21 3.44
CA PHE A 40 -8.68 -10.56 2.43
C PHE A 40 -7.22 -10.59 2.85
N GLU A 41 -6.36 -10.79 1.87
CA GLU A 41 -4.93 -10.64 2.01
C GLU A 41 -4.47 -9.39 1.27
N LYS A 42 -3.49 -8.70 1.85
CA LYS A 42 -2.85 -7.55 1.21
C LYS A 42 -1.79 -8.07 0.25
N ILE A 43 -1.94 -7.77 -1.03
CA ILE A 43 -0.92 -8.02 -2.05
C ILE A 43 0.04 -6.83 -2.11
N ASN A 44 1.34 -7.09 -2.16
CA ASN A 44 2.33 -6.01 -2.26
C ASN A 44 2.38 -5.43 -3.69
N PRO A 45 2.57 -4.11 -3.88
CA PRO A 45 2.87 -3.51 -5.19
C PRO A 45 3.98 -4.20 -5.96
N VAL A 46 5.02 -4.70 -5.28
CA VAL A 46 6.14 -5.43 -5.90
C VAL A 46 5.70 -6.80 -6.41
N GLU A 47 4.79 -7.47 -5.69
CA GLU A 47 4.27 -8.78 -6.09
C GLU A 47 3.26 -8.67 -7.23
N SER A 48 2.40 -7.65 -7.17
CA SER A 48 1.37 -7.42 -8.19
C SER A 48 1.84 -6.66 -9.41
N GLY A 49 2.90 -5.85 -9.31
CA GLY A 49 3.29 -4.90 -10.35
C GLY A 49 2.42 -3.64 -10.42
N ILE A 50 1.34 -3.53 -9.63
CA ILE A 50 0.49 -2.34 -9.57
C ILE A 50 1.14 -1.30 -8.67
N THR A 51 1.58 -0.18 -9.26
CA THR A 51 2.28 0.91 -8.55
C THR A 51 1.57 2.25 -8.63
N PHE A 52 0.42 2.31 -9.33
CA PHE A 52 -0.33 3.54 -9.54
C PHE A 52 -0.76 4.19 -8.23
N ARG A 53 -0.65 5.52 -8.21
CA ARG A 53 -1.11 6.39 -7.12
C ARG A 53 -1.73 7.64 -7.69
N ASN A 54 -2.90 7.99 -7.19
CA ASN A 54 -3.55 9.26 -7.47
C ASN A 54 -3.11 10.29 -6.43
N ASP A 55 -1.86 10.74 -6.53
CA ASP A 55 -1.30 11.75 -5.63
C ASP A 55 -1.71 13.16 -6.09
N LEU A 56 -2.20 13.97 -5.15
CA LEU A 56 -2.71 15.32 -5.39
C LEU A 56 -1.81 16.36 -4.71
N SER A 57 -1.50 17.42 -5.43
CA SER A 57 -0.73 18.57 -4.97
C SER A 57 -1.64 19.78 -4.80
N TYR A 58 -1.70 20.30 -3.57
CA TYR A 58 -2.42 21.51 -3.22
C TYR A 58 -1.68 22.75 -3.74
N THR A 59 -2.41 23.70 -4.30
CA THR A 59 -1.91 25.04 -4.61
C THR A 59 -2.96 26.09 -4.26
N GLU A 60 -2.55 27.36 -4.10
CA GLU A 60 -3.50 28.45 -3.86
C GLU A 60 -4.50 28.63 -5.02
N SER A 61 -4.10 28.29 -6.26
CA SER A 61 -4.99 28.34 -7.42
C SER A 61 -5.90 27.11 -7.52
N VAL A 62 -5.41 25.92 -7.17
CA VAL A 62 -6.14 24.65 -7.29
C VAL A 62 -6.17 23.94 -5.94
N ASN A 63 -7.32 24.01 -5.26
CA ASN A 63 -7.56 23.46 -3.95
C ASN A 63 -9.06 23.17 -3.73
N PRO A 64 -9.47 22.54 -2.60
CA PRO A 64 -10.88 22.23 -2.35
C PRO A 64 -11.84 23.42 -2.31
N TYR A 65 -11.35 24.65 -2.07
CA TYR A 65 -12.18 25.86 -2.06
C TYR A 65 -12.40 26.41 -3.47
N THR A 66 -11.39 26.33 -4.35
CA THR A 66 -11.50 26.77 -5.75
C THR A 66 -12.03 25.68 -6.67
N PHE A 67 -11.84 24.41 -6.31
CA PHE A 67 -12.31 23.24 -7.04
C PHE A 67 -12.89 22.20 -6.09
N ARG A 68 -14.22 22.17 -5.98
CA ARG A 68 -14.98 21.30 -5.05
C ARG A 68 -14.62 19.82 -5.18
N ASN A 69 -14.27 19.36 -6.37
CA ASN A 69 -14.05 17.94 -6.65
C ASN A 69 -12.59 17.50 -6.44
N PHE A 70 -11.77 18.34 -5.80
CA PHE A 70 -10.34 18.08 -5.63
C PHE A 70 -10.03 16.69 -5.05
N TYR A 71 -10.83 16.21 -4.10
CA TYR A 71 -10.64 14.89 -3.45
C TYR A 71 -11.62 13.81 -3.91
N ASN A 72 -12.37 14.01 -5.01
CA ASN A 72 -13.39 13.05 -5.44
C ASN A 72 -12.82 11.78 -6.10
N GLY A 73 -11.50 11.68 -6.23
CA GLY A 73 -10.84 10.58 -6.93
C GLY A 73 -10.95 10.69 -8.44
N ALA A 74 -10.21 9.83 -9.12
CA ALA A 74 -10.08 9.87 -10.57
C ALA A 74 -10.83 8.74 -11.28
N GLY A 75 -10.92 7.54 -10.70
CA GLY A 75 -11.67 6.42 -11.31
C GLY A 75 -10.80 5.24 -11.77
N VAL A 76 -11.48 4.15 -12.09
CA VAL A 76 -10.89 2.89 -12.56
C VAL A 76 -11.83 2.25 -13.57
N GLY A 77 -11.28 1.70 -14.65
CA GLY A 77 -11.95 0.86 -15.63
C GLY A 77 -11.35 -0.54 -15.59
N LEU A 78 -12.20 -1.54 -15.79
CA LEU A 78 -11.82 -2.96 -15.86
C LEU A 78 -12.38 -3.54 -17.15
N GLY A 79 -11.55 -4.26 -17.90
CA GLY A 79 -11.92 -4.87 -19.18
C GLY A 79 -10.79 -5.76 -19.70
N ASP A 80 -11.11 -6.66 -20.62
CA ASP A 80 -10.13 -7.49 -21.32
C ASP A 80 -9.68 -6.73 -22.57
N LEU A 81 -8.47 -6.14 -22.55
CA LEU A 81 -7.98 -5.21 -23.58
C LEU A 81 -7.16 -5.90 -24.67
N ASN A 82 -6.84 -7.18 -24.49
CA ASN A 82 -6.04 -7.97 -25.43
C ASN A 82 -6.71 -9.29 -25.81
N ASN A 83 -7.93 -9.53 -25.35
CA ASN A 83 -8.76 -10.70 -25.60
C ASN A 83 -8.09 -12.02 -25.18
N ASP A 84 -7.40 -12.01 -24.04
CA ASP A 84 -6.80 -13.21 -23.44
C ASP A 84 -7.67 -13.87 -22.35
N GLY A 85 -8.83 -13.27 -22.06
CA GLY A 85 -9.78 -13.72 -21.06
C GLY A 85 -9.44 -13.27 -19.63
N LEU A 86 -8.38 -12.47 -19.45
CA LEU A 86 -8.03 -11.86 -18.17
C LEU A 86 -8.53 -10.42 -18.11
N ILE A 87 -8.90 -9.98 -16.91
CA ILE A 87 -9.37 -8.61 -16.70
C ILE A 87 -8.17 -7.70 -16.41
N ASP A 88 -7.96 -6.75 -17.30
CA ASP A 88 -6.97 -5.68 -17.20
C ASP A 88 -7.52 -4.48 -16.43
N ILE A 89 -6.63 -3.56 -16.09
CA ILE A 89 -6.94 -2.38 -15.28
C ILE A 89 -6.49 -1.12 -15.97
N VAL A 90 -7.39 -0.14 -16.04
CA VAL A 90 -7.08 1.23 -16.47
C VAL A 90 -7.40 2.18 -15.32
N PHE A 91 -6.40 2.93 -14.87
CA PHE A 91 -6.57 3.99 -13.88
C PHE A 91 -6.53 5.35 -14.56
N SER A 92 -7.40 6.25 -14.13
CA SER A 92 -7.28 7.68 -14.40
C SER A 92 -6.52 8.37 -13.27
N GLY A 93 -5.73 9.39 -13.58
CA GLY A 93 -5.06 10.25 -12.60
C GLY A 93 -5.64 11.66 -12.60
N ASN A 94 -6.01 12.18 -11.43
CA ASN A 94 -6.56 13.54 -11.31
C ASN A 94 -5.51 14.63 -11.60
N GLN A 95 -4.24 14.37 -11.34
CA GLN A 95 -3.14 15.28 -11.68
C GLN A 95 -1.93 14.55 -12.26
N GLY A 96 -1.84 13.24 -12.01
CA GLY A 96 -0.83 12.35 -12.58
C GLY A 96 -1.32 11.67 -13.87
N PRO A 97 -0.43 10.90 -14.52
CA PRO A 97 -0.78 10.17 -15.72
C PRO A 97 -1.80 9.07 -15.43
N ASN A 98 -2.68 8.83 -16.40
CA ASN A 98 -3.45 7.59 -16.49
C ASN A 98 -2.49 6.40 -16.65
N LYS A 99 -2.90 5.23 -16.16
CA LYS A 99 -2.10 4.00 -16.23
C LYS A 99 -2.91 2.84 -16.76
N ILE A 100 -2.29 2.00 -17.59
CA ILE A 100 -2.86 0.73 -18.05
C ILE A 100 -1.99 -0.41 -17.56
N TYR A 101 -2.63 -1.40 -16.94
CA TYR A 101 -2.01 -2.59 -16.41
C TYR A 101 -2.62 -3.82 -17.07
N LEU A 102 -1.82 -4.52 -17.86
CA LEU A 102 -2.20 -5.80 -18.45
C LEU A 102 -2.07 -6.91 -17.41
N ASN A 103 -3.08 -7.76 -17.27
CA ASN A 103 -3.09 -8.86 -16.32
C ASN A 103 -2.32 -10.06 -16.89
N GLU A 104 -1.33 -10.54 -16.14
CA GLU A 104 -0.51 -11.71 -16.51
C GLU A 104 -0.93 -12.97 -15.73
N GLY A 105 -2.06 -12.90 -15.02
CA GLY A 105 -2.57 -13.93 -14.13
C GLY A 105 -1.94 -13.91 -12.74
N ASN A 106 -2.53 -14.66 -11.80
CA ASN A 106 -2.03 -14.78 -10.42
C ASN A 106 -1.80 -13.42 -9.71
N PHE A 107 -2.68 -12.45 -9.97
CA PHE A 107 -2.58 -11.07 -9.49
C PHE A 107 -1.29 -10.33 -9.88
N LYS A 108 -0.63 -10.74 -10.96
CA LYS A 108 0.50 -10.03 -11.56
C LYS A 108 0.05 -9.18 -12.73
N PHE A 109 0.60 -7.99 -12.82
CA PHE A 109 0.23 -6.99 -13.79
C PHE A 109 1.45 -6.28 -14.35
N LYS A 110 1.39 -5.99 -15.65
CA LYS A 110 2.42 -5.26 -16.38
C LYS A 110 1.92 -3.89 -16.77
N ASP A 111 2.64 -2.84 -16.38
CA ASP A 111 2.37 -1.49 -16.87
C ASP A 111 2.70 -1.42 -18.38
N ILE A 112 1.67 -1.20 -19.20
CA ILE A 112 1.76 -1.07 -20.66
C ILE A 112 1.43 0.34 -21.15
N THR A 113 1.37 1.32 -20.23
CA THR A 113 0.90 2.68 -20.53
C THR A 113 1.61 3.30 -21.73
N ASP A 114 2.95 3.21 -21.76
CA ASP A 114 3.76 3.80 -22.83
C ASP A 114 3.51 3.12 -24.18
N SER A 115 3.43 1.79 -24.19
CA SER A 115 3.15 1.02 -25.42
C SER A 115 1.73 1.17 -25.93
N ALA A 116 0.77 1.47 -25.05
CA ALA A 116 -0.62 1.74 -25.42
C ALA A 116 -0.82 3.14 -26.02
N GLY A 117 0.21 4.00 -25.99
CA GLY A 117 0.16 5.33 -26.59
C GLY A 117 -0.75 6.32 -25.87
N ILE A 118 -1.17 6.04 -24.63
CA ILE A 118 -1.96 6.99 -23.84
C ILE A 118 -1.04 8.07 -23.28
N ILE A 119 -1.28 9.31 -23.69
CA ILE A 119 -0.62 10.50 -23.15
C ILE A 119 -1.65 11.31 -22.38
N SER A 120 -1.45 11.50 -21.08
CA SER A 120 -2.37 12.22 -20.18
C SER A 120 -1.63 13.11 -19.17
N GLN A 121 -0.47 13.63 -19.57
CA GLN A 121 0.37 14.45 -18.69
C GLN A 121 -0.29 15.82 -18.45
N ASN A 122 -0.28 16.28 -17.19
CA ASN A 122 -0.74 17.61 -16.76
C ASN A 122 -2.25 17.87 -16.94
N GLU A 123 -3.07 16.83 -17.04
CA GLU A 123 -4.53 16.96 -17.18
C GLU A 123 -5.27 16.45 -15.94
N TRP A 124 -6.50 16.97 -15.73
CA TRP A 124 -7.38 16.48 -14.67
C TRP A 124 -8.36 15.42 -15.18
N ASN A 125 -8.04 14.14 -14.95
CA ASN A 125 -8.90 13.03 -15.35
C ASN A 125 -9.84 12.61 -14.20
N THR A 126 -11.09 12.27 -14.52
CA THR A 126 -12.17 12.02 -13.53
C THR A 126 -12.90 10.70 -13.70
N GLY A 127 -12.59 9.94 -14.75
CA GLY A 127 -13.14 8.60 -14.92
C GLY A 127 -12.44 7.85 -16.03
N VAL A 128 -12.85 6.59 -16.18
CA VAL A 128 -12.47 5.72 -17.30
C VAL A 128 -13.74 5.08 -17.84
N SER A 129 -13.84 4.93 -19.15
CA SER A 129 -14.86 4.13 -19.82
C SER A 129 -14.17 3.31 -20.91
N LEU A 130 -14.47 2.02 -20.95
CA LEU A 130 -13.89 1.07 -21.90
C LEU A 130 -15.00 0.56 -22.82
N ALA A 131 -14.73 0.50 -24.12
CA ALA A 131 -15.66 0.02 -25.13
C ALA A 131 -14.91 -0.48 -26.36
N ASP A 132 -15.30 -1.66 -26.86
CA ASP A 132 -14.98 -2.13 -28.21
C ASP A 132 -15.95 -1.43 -29.19
N VAL A 133 -15.45 -0.41 -29.88
CA VAL A 133 -16.26 0.46 -30.75
C VAL A 133 -16.36 -0.08 -32.17
N ASN A 134 -15.32 -0.78 -32.64
CA ASN A 134 -15.23 -1.34 -33.98
C ASN A 134 -15.70 -2.80 -34.05
N GLN A 135 -16.10 -3.39 -32.92
CA GLN A 135 -16.63 -4.74 -32.80
C GLN A 135 -15.64 -5.80 -33.29
N ASP A 136 -14.33 -5.56 -33.11
CA ASP A 136 -13.30 -6.54 -33.49
C ASP A 136 -12.95 -7.51 -32.34
N GLY A 137 -13.56 -7.31 -31.16
CA GLY A 137 -13.31 -8.12 -29.98
C GLY A 137 -11.95 -7.84 -29.34
N LEU A 138 -11.38 -6.65 -29.57
CA LEU A 138 -10.20 -6.12 -28.89
C LEU A 138 -10.52 -4.82 -28.14
#